data_AF-A0A816R793-F1
#
_entry.id   AF-A0A816R793-F1
#
_cell.length_a   1.000
_cell.length_b   1.000
_cell.length_c   1.000
_cell.angle_alpha   90.00
_cell.angle_beta   90.00
_cell.angle_gamma   90.00
#
_symmetry.space_group_name_H-M   'P 1'
#
loop_
_entity.id
_entity.type
_entity.pdbx_description
1 polymer ?
#
loop_
_entity_poly.entity_id
_entity_poly.type
_entity_poly.pdbx_seq_one_letter_code
_entity_poly.pdbx_strand_id
1 'polypeptide(L)'
;MRYADQALLSGCSGGGLAAILRYDEFRNLFPGSTKVKCLSDAGLFLDKFYFSSKHKVKHLGAFKFDFQSIVEFQSVKNNLPRLCTNHLLSRQTNKPFFI
;
A
#
# COMPACT_ATOMS: atom_id res chain seq x y z
N MET A 1 -9.16 23.35 -7.48
CA MET A 1 -9.34 22.19 -8.39
C MET A 1 -10.36 22.44 -9.51
N ARG A 2 -11.27 23.42 -9.40
CA ARG A 2 -12.38 23.68 -10.34
C ARG A 2 -12.04 23.88 -11.84
N TYR A 3 -10.81 24.22 -12.18
CA TYR A 3 -10.39 24.56 -13.55
C TYR A 3 -9.25 23.67 -14.08
N ALA A 4 -8.95 22.56 -13.40
CA ALA A 4 -7.93 21.64 -13.86
C ALA A 4 -8.50 20.67 -14.90
N ASP A 5 -7.89 20.58 -16.08
CA ASP A 5 -8.26 19.57 -17.09
C ASP A 5 -7.73 18.18 -16.73
N GLN A 6 -6.59 18.13 -16.05
CA GLN A 6 -5.92 16.90 -15.63
C GLN A 6 -5.39 17.03 -14.20
N ALA A 7 -5.45 15.93 -13.47
CA ALA A 7 -4.86 15.82 -12.14
C ALA A 7 -4.20 14.44 -11.96
N LEU A 8 -3.05 14.43 -11.29
CA LEU A 8 -2.32 13.20 -10.97
C LEU A 8 -2.09 13.13 -9.47
N LEU A 9 -2.59 12.07 -8.85
CA LEU A 9 -2.22 11.71 -7.48
C LEU A 9 -1.05 10.73 -7.52
N SER A 10 0.12 11.15 -7.08
CA SER A 10 1.31 10.29 -7.05
C SER A 10 1.86 10.18 -5.64
N GLY A 11 2.53 9.08 -5.35
CA GLY A 11 3.25 8.89 -4.10
C GLY A 11 4.26 7.76 -4.20
N CYS A 12 5.27 7.81 -3.33
CA CYS A 12 6.35 6.83 -3.24
C CYS A 12 6.24 6.01 -1.94
N SER A 13 6.57 4.73 -1.97
CA SER A 13 6.54 3.83 -0.82
C SER A 13 5.16 3.85 -0.14
N GLY A 14 5.06 4.17 1.15
CA GLY A 14 3.78 4.34 1.82
C GLY A 14 2.86 5.34 1.10
N GLY A 15 3.41 6.42 0.55
CA GLY A 15 2.65 7.38 -0.23
C GLY A 15 2.03 6.80 -1.51
N GLY A 16 2.68 5.81 -2.14
CA GLY A 16 2.14 5.13 -3.32
C GLY A 16 0.93 4.26 -2.99
N LEU A 17 0.97 3.57 -1.85
CA LEU A 17 -0.18 2.83 -1.33
C LEU A 17 -1.34 3.79 -1.01
N ALA A 18 -1.05 4.91 -0.34
CA ALA A 18 -2.05 5.92 -0.02
C ALA A 18 -2.66 6.55 -1.29
N ALA A 19 -1.87 6.77 -2.34
CA ALA A 19 -2.33 7.30 -3.62
C ALA A 19 -3.40 6.41 -4.27
N ILE A 20 -3.28 5.08 -4.16
CA ILE A 20 -4.31 4.15 -4.63
C ILE A 20 -5.53 4.20 -3.71
N LEU A 21 -5.33 4.06 -2.40
CA LEU A 21 -6.42 3.91 -1.43
C LEU A 21 -7.29 5.17 -1.29
N ARG A 22 -6.74 6.35 -1.60
CA ARG A 22 -7.46 7.62 -1.53
C ARG A 22 -7.82 8.18 -2.91
N TYR A 23 -7.65 7.39 -3.98
CA TYR A 23 -7.87 7.85 -5.34
C TYR A 23 -9.29 8.36 -5.57
N ASP A 24 -10.31 7.63 -5.09
CA ASP A 24 -11.71 8.02 -5.28
C ASP A 24 -12.05 9.31 -4.54
N GLU A 25 -11.57 9.46 -3.30
CA GLU A 25 -11.72 10.68 -2.52
C GLU A 25 -11.04 11.86 -3.22
N PHE A 26 -9.82 11.68 -3.71
CA PHE A 26 -9.10 12.70 -4.47
C PHE A 26 -9.85 13.05 -5.77
N ARG A 27 -10.36 12.06 -6.49
CA ARG A 27 -11.15 12.26 -7.72
C ARG A 27 -12.41 13.06 -7.46
N ASN A 28 -13.09 12.83 -6.33
CA ASN A 28 -14.30 13.55 -5.95
C ASN A 28 -14.08 15.04 -5.65
N LEU A 29 -12.83 15.48 -5.51
CA LEU A 29 -12.49 16.89 -5.36
C LEU A 29 -12.52 17.67 -6.68
N PHE A 30 -12.65 16.97 -7.81
CA PHE A 30 -12.66 17.55 -9.15
C PHE A 30 -14.03 17.42 -9.84
N PRO A 31 -14.37 18.36 -10.76
CA PRO A 31 -15.50 18.18 -11.65
C PRO A 31 -15.37 16.90 -12.49
N GLY A 32 -16.48 16.30 -12.91
CA GLY A 32 -16.49 15.08 -13.73
C GLY A 32 -15.77 15.21 -15.08
N SER A 33 -15.58 16.44 -15.57
CA SER A 33 -14.81 16.75 -16.79
C SER A 33 -13.29 16.63 -16.60
N THR A 34 -12.78 16.66 -15.37
CA THR A 34 -11.35 16.55 -15.09
C THR A 34 -10.87 15.10 -15.20
N LYS A 35 -9.79 14.89 -15.96
CA LYS A 35 -9.12 13.60 -16.06
C LYS A 35 -8.20 13.40 -14.87
N VAL A 36 -8.63 12.58 -13.92
CA VAL A 36 -7.84 12.23 -12.73
C VAL A 36 -7.16 10.88 -12.95
N LYS A 37 -5.89 10.77 -12.58
CA LYS A 37 -5.12 9.51 -12.56
C LYS A 37 -4.41 9.34 -11.23
N CYS A 38 -4.03 8.12 -10.89
CA CYS A 38 -3.06 7.85 -9.83
C CYS A 38 -1.80 7.17 -10.37
N LEU A 39 -0.69 7.35 -9.64
CA LEU A 39 0.57 6.63 -9.84
C LEU A 39 1.09 6.19 -8.47
N SER A 40 1.18 4.88 -8.27
CA SER A 40 1.81 4.28 -7.10
C SER A 40 3.24 3.89 -7.42
N ASP A 41 4.19 4.63 -6.87
CA ASP A 41 5.60 4.29 -6.95
C ASP A 41 6.02 3.53 -5.68
N ALA A 42 6.60 2.35 -5.84
CA ALA A 42 7.00 1.46 -4.73
C ALA A 42 5.94 1.23 -3.63
N GLY A 43 4.64 1.43 -3.92
CA GLY A 43 3.55 1.31 -2.96
C GLY A 43 2.99 -0.09 -2.78
N LEU A 44 3.59 -1.08 -3.44
CA LEU A 44 3.27 -2.49 -3.27
C LEU A 44 4.12 -3.08 -2.14
N PHE A 45 3.47 -3.52 -1.08
CA PHE A 45 4.12 -4.18 0.05
C PHE A 45 3.75 -5.66 0.12
N LEU A 46 4.72 -6.49 0.45
CA LEU A 46 4.57 -7.94 0.57
C LEU A 46 4.69 -8.34 2.04
N ASP A 47 3.74 -9.10 2.56
CA ASP A 47 3.90 -9.78 3.87
C ASP A 47 4.79 -11.02 3.68
N LYS A 48 6.10 -10.80 3.77
CA LYS A 48 7.13 -11.83 3.58
C LYS A 48 8.16 -11.81 4.71
N PHE A 49 8.66 -13.01 5.01
CA PHE A 49 9.86 -13.18 5.81
C PHE A 49 11.09 -12.97 4.93
N TYR A 50 11.93 -12.03 5.34
CA TYR A 50 13.26 -11.83 4.79
C TYR A 50 14.27 -12.61 5.64
N PHE A 51 14.97 -13.55 5.01
CA PHE A 51 16.09 -14.24 5.64
C PHE A 51 17.37 -13.45 5.36
N SER A 52 17.96 -12.86 6.39
CA SER A 52 19.24 -12.16 6.27
C SER A 52 20.38 -13.17 6.44
N SER A 53 20.90 -13.72 5.34
CA SER A 53 22.16 -14.49 5.36
C SER A 53 23.33 -13.50 5.42
N LYS A 54 23.68 -13.02 6.62
CA LYS A 54 24.96 -12.31 6.79
C LYS A 54 26.07 -13.35 6.82
N HIS A 55 27.02 -13.20 5.89
CA HIS A 55 28.20 -14.05 5.77
C HIS A 55 28.83 -14.38 7.14
N LYS A 56 29.02 -15.68 7.36
CA LYS A 56 29.88 -16.30 8.40
C LYS A 56 29.49 -16.10 9.88
N VAL A 57 28.24 -16.34 10.28
CA VAL A 57 27.94 -16.79 11.66
C VAL A 57 26.59 -17.52 11.71
N LYS A 58 26.49 -18.57 12.54
CA LYS A 58 25.41 -19.58 12.62
C LYS A 58 24.03 -19.07 13.12
N HIS A 59 23.64 -17.83 12.82
CA HIS A 59 22.33 -17.30 13.21
C HIS A 59 21.56 -16.83 11.98
N LEU A 60 20.71 -17.71 11.43
CA LEU A 60 19.64 -17.27 10.52
C LEU A 60 18.64 -16.44 11.35
N GLY A 61 18.75 -15.13 11.28
CA GLY A 61 17.69 -14.23 11.71
C GLY A 61 16.65 -14.11 10.60
N ALA A 62 15.43 -14.57 10.84
CA ALA A 62 14.29 -14.26 9.99
C ALA A 62 13.73 -12.90 10.41
N PHE A 63 13.72 -11.92 9.51
CA PHE A 63 13.07 -10.62 9.71
C PHE A 63 11.71 -10.65 9.03
N LYS A 64 10.63 -10.51 9.79
CA LYS A 64 9.28 -10.37 9.22
C LYS A 64 9.03 -8.91 8.89
N PHE A 65 8.64 -8.63 7.65
CA PHE A 65 8.07 -7.32 7.32
C PHE A 65 6.58 -7.32 7.67
N ASP A 66 6.17 -6.51 8.65
CA ASP A 66 4.78 -6.47 9.09
C ASP A 66 3.96 -5.44 8.30
N PHE A 67 3.09 -5.96 7.44
CA PHE A 67 2.16 -5.14 6.67
C PHE A 67 1.13 -4.45 7.57
N GLN A 68 0.82 -5.00 8.75
CA GLN A 68 -0.13 -4.38 9.67
C GLN A 68 0.34 -2.99 10.12
N SER A 69 1.64 -2.81 10.34
CA SER A 69 2.22 -1.51 10.69
C SER A 69 1.97 -0.45 9.62
N ILE A 70 1.91 -0.82 8.33
CA ILE A 70 1.62 0.11 7.23
C ILE A 70 0.14 0.48 7.20
N VAL A 71 -0.74 -0.50 7.39
CA VAL A 71 -2.19 -0.27 7.43
C VAL A 71 -2.55 0.67 8.58
N GLU A 72 -1.92 0.48 9.74
CA GLU A 72 -2.05 1.36 10.90
C GLU A 72 -1.47 2.74 10.62
N PHE A 73 -0.24 2.82 10.10
CA PHE A 73 0.41 4.09 9.76
C PHE A 73 -0.43 4.95 8.81
N GLN A 74 -1.05 4.34 7.80
CA GLN A 74 -1.90 5.07 6.85
C GLN A 74 -3.34 5.25 7.32
N SER A 75 -3.73 4.63 8.44
CA SER A 75 -5.10 4.64 8.97
C SER A 75 -6.15 4.16 7.95
N VAL A 76 -5.78 3.18 7.12
CA VAL A 76 -6.59 2.69 5.98
C VAL A 76 -7.33 1.39 6.27
N LYS A 77 -7.27 0.88 7.50
CA LYS A 77 -7.88 -0.40 7.89
C LYS A 77 -9.34 -0.53 7.46
N ASN A 78 -10.11 0.56 7.58
CA ASN A 78 -11.54 0.58 7.27
C ASN A 78 -11.84 0.80 5.78
N ASN A 79 -10.84 1.24 5.01
CA ASN A 79 -10.96 1.52 3.58
C ASN A 79 -10.54 0.31 2.74
N LEU A 80 -9.93 -0.70 3.36
CA LEU A 80 -9.50 -1.92 2.69
C LEU A 80 -10.68 -2.90 2.53
N PRO A 81 -10.79 -3.61 1.40
CA PRO A 81 -11.78 -4.66 1.22
C PRO A 81 -11.69 -5.72 2.33
N ARG A 82 -12.81 -6.32 2.72
CA ARG A 82 -12.82 -7.41 3.73
C ARG A 82 -11.88 -8.56 3.38
N LEU A 83 -11.74 -8.87 2.08
CA LEU A 83 -10.77 -9.85 1.59
C LEU A 83 -9.33 -9.50 2.01
N CYS A 84 -8.95 -8.23 1.90
CA CYS A 84 -7.65 -7.71 2.31
C CYS A 84 -7.45 -7.74 3.84
N THR A 85 -8.47 -7.35 4.62
CA THR A 85 -8.35 -7.31 6.09
C THR A 85 -8.40 -8.69 6.75
N ASN A 86 -9.09 -9.66 6.14
CA ASN A 86 -9.17 -11.03 6.67
C ASN A 86 -7.80 -11.73 6.63
N HIS A 87 -6.94 -11.34 5.68
CA HIS A 87 -5.59 -11.89 5.56
C HIS A 87 -4.60 -11.30 6.57
N LEU A 88 -4.86 -10.11 7.12
CA LEU A 88 -4.06 -9.55 8.23
C LEU A 88 -4.13 -10.45 9.48
N LEU A 89 -5.22 -11.20 9.64
CA LEU A 89 -5.44 -12.11 10.78
C LEU A 89 -4.96 -13.54 10.50
N SER A 90 -4.75 -13.91 9.23
CA SER A 90 -4.28 -15.25 8.86
C SER A 90 -2.77 -15.24 8.63
N ARG A 91 -2.00 -16.08 9.33
CA ARG A 91 -0.57 -16.34 9.08
C ARG A 91 -0.31 -17.02 7.71
N GLN A 92 -0.90 -16.53 6.61
CA GLN A 92 -0.58 -16.98 5.26
C GLN A 92 0.60 -16.15 4.74
N THR A 93 1.79 -16.71 4.90
CA THR A 93 3.03 -16.19 4.33
C THR A 93 2.98 -16.30 2.80
N ASN A 94 3.44 -15.26 2.11
CA ASN A 94 3.71 -15.21 0.66
C ASN A 94 2.57 -14.83 -0.31
N LYS A 95 1.50 -14.12 0.11
CA LYS A 95 0.60 -13.48 -0.87
C LYS A 95 0.93 -12.01 -1.06
N PRO A 96 1.17 -11.54 -2.30
CA PRO A 96 1.28 -10.12 -2.58
C PRO A 96 -0.04 -9.43 -2.26
N PHE A 97 0.03 -8.26 -1.64
CA PHE A 97 -1.13 -7.43 -1.40
C PHE A 97 -1.42 -6.60 -2.65
N PHE A 98 -2.26 -7.14 -3.55
CA PHE A 98 -2.75 -6.38 -4.69
C PHE A 98 -4.03 -5.66 -4.26
N ILE A 99 -4.01 -4.32 -4.30
CA ILE A 99 -5.24 -3.52 -4.34
C ILE A 99 -5.80 -3.62 -5.76
#